data_AF-A0A7C9F1Y8-F1
#
_entry.id   AF-A0A7C9F1Y8-F1
#
_cell.length_a   1.000
_cell.length_b   1.000
_cell.length_c   1.000
_cell.angle_alpha   90.00
_cell.angle_beta   90.00
_cell.angle_gamma   90.00
#
_symmetry.space_group_name_H-M   'P 1'
#
loop_
_entity.id
_entity.type
_entity.pdbx_description
1 polymer ?
#
loop_
_entity_poly.entity_id
_entity_poly.type
_entity_poly.pdbx_seq_one_letter_code
_entity_poly.pdbx_strand_id
1 'polypeptide(L)'
;MPTTSVGNIPKFAQLADKIIIEINTAVPLSLAGSHDIFLTGNYPNHAIIPITAPGKPVGKNNAISRIVPMVSHVDHTEHDVDIIVTEQDLADHRGLAPRQRAKVIIENCVHPEYQYPMQKYFTDACKSGGHTPQVPKEALSWHERFRQYGTMPRRQVLARI
;
A
#
# COMPACT_ATOMS: atom_id res chain seq x y z
N MET A 1 -16.80 -5.07 -6.05
CA MET A 1 -15.44 -4.80 -5.51
C MET A 1 -15.58 -4.74 -4.00
N PRO A 2 -15.03 -5.68 -3.22
CA PRO A 2 -14.98 -5.51 -1.77
C PRO A 2 -14.06 -4.32 -1.48
N THR A 3 -14.57 -3.28 -0.82
CA THR A 3 -13.76 -2.16 -0.37
C THR A 3 -12.93 -2.62 0.82
N THR A 4 -11.62 -2.43 0.78
CA THR A 4 -10.73 -2.77 1.90
C THR A 4 -10.43 -1.57 2.78
N SER A 5 -11.06 -0.41 2.53
CA SER A 5 -10.85 0.80 3.33
C SER A 5 -11.42 0.62 4.74
N VAL A 6 -10.71 1.16 5.74
CA VAL A 6 -11.05 1.00 7.16
C VAL A 6 -11.63 2.27 7.78
N GLY A 7 -11.36 3.44 7.19
CA GLY A 7 -11.81 4.73 7.71
C GLY A 7 -11.60 4.91 9.22
N ASN A 8 -12.63 5.43 9.91
CA ASN A 8 -12.63 5.63 11.35
C ASN A 8 -13.09 4.42 12.17
N ILE A 9 -13.27 3.24 11.53
CA ILE A 9 -13.77 2.03 12.20
C ILE A 9 -12.97 1.67 13.46
N PRO A 10 -11.63 1.74 13.50
CA PRO A 10 -10.87 1.40 14.71
C PRO A 10 -11.26 2.25 15.93
N LYS A 11 -11.61 3.54 15.71
CA LYS A 11 -12.02 4.43 16.79
C LYS A 11 -13.44 4.13 17.27
N PHE A 12 -14.37 3.88 16.34
CA PHE A 12 -15.73 3.48 16.69
C PHE A 12 -15.75 2.13 17.42
N ALA A 13 -14.97 1.16 16.95
CA ALA A 13 -14.83 -0.14 17.60
C ALA A 13 -14.26 -0.01 19.03
N GLN A 14 -13.31 0.91 19.26
CA GLN A 14 -12.76 1.16 20.60
C GLN A 14 -13.80 1.74 21.58
N LEU A 15 -14.74 2.56 21.08
CA LEU A 15 -15.72 3.27 21.91
C LEU A 15 -17.04 2.51 22.07
N ALA A 16 -17.28 1.48 21.25
CA ALA A 16 -18.55 0.78 21.23
C ALA A 16 -18.65 -0.24 22.38
N ASP A 17 -19.76 -0.20 23.12
CA ASP A 17 -20.08 -1.24 24.12
C ASP A 17 -20.35 -2.60 23.47
N LYS A 18 -20.79 -2.60 22.21
CA LYS A 18 -21.13 -3.79 21.43
C LYS A 18 -20.68 -3.63 19.98
N ILE A 19 -20.11 -4.68 19.42
CA ILE A 19 -19.69 -4.75 18.02
C ILE A 19 -20.46 -5.90 17.36
N ILE A 20 -21.16 -5.58 16.26
CA ILE A 20 -21.76 -6.59 15.37
C ILE A 20 -20.78 -6.81 14.23
N ILE A 21 -20.34 -8.05 14.04
CA ILE A 21 -19.37 -8.42 13.00
C ILE A 21 -20.11 -9.14 11.88
N GLU A 22 -20.08 -8.57 10.68
CA GLU A 22 -20.47 -9.27 9.46
C GLU A 22 -19.24 -9.93 8.83
N ILE A 23 -19.27 -11.25 8.64
CA ILE A 23 -18.16 -12.00 8.06
C ILE A 23 -18.46 -12.23 6.57
N ASN A 24 -17.66 -11.61 5.70
CA ASN A 24 -17.70 -11.88 4.27
C ASN A 24 -16.71 -13.01 3.91
N THR A 25 -17.23 -14.22 3.69
CA THR A 25 -16.43 -15.40 3.33
C THR A 25 -15.87 -15.39 1.92
N ALA A 26 -16.31 -14.47 1.05
CA ALA A 26 -15.72 -14.28 -0.27
C ALA A 26 -14.41 -13.46 -0.25
N VAL A 27 -14.09 -12.82 0.88
CA VAL A 27 -12.80 -12.16 1.08
C VAL A 27 -11.79 -13.19 1.62
N PRO A 28 -10.69 -13.47 0.90
CA PRO A 28 -9.75 -14.50 1.32
C PRO A 28 -8.99 -14.08 2.58
N LEU A 29 -8.74 -15.03 3.49
CA LEU A 29 -7.97 -14.80 4.72
C LEU A 29 -6.55 -14.29 4.47
N SER A 30 -6.02 -14.44 3.24
CA SER A 30 -4.74 -13.87 2.85
C SER A 30 -4.71 -12.34 3.03
N LEU A 31 -5.84 -11.62 2.90
CA LEU A 31 -5.93 -10.18 3.16
C LEU A 31 -5.64 -9.76 4.61
N ALA A 32 -5.54 -10.71 5.55
CA ALA A 32 -5.19 -10.38 6.92
C ALA A 32 -3.82 -9.71 6.99
N GLY A 33 -3.77 -8.46 7.47
CA GLY A 33 -2.56 -7.65 7.51
C GLY A 33 -2.36 -6.74 6.31
N SER A 34 -3.37 -6.55 5.45
CA SER A 34 -3.34 -5.50 4.41
C SER A 34 -3.23 -4.08 4.96
N HIS A 35 -3.69 -3.85 6.19
CA HIS A 35 -3.57 -2.58 6.90
C HIS A 35 -2.86 -2.78 8.22
N ASP A 36 -2.01 -1.82 8.57
CA ASP A 36 -1.44 -1.70 9.90
C ASP A 36 -2.19 -0.61 10.67
N ILE A 37 -3.04 -1.04 11.59
CA ILE A 37 -3.90 -0.14 12.36
C ILE A 37 -3.34 -0.04 13.77
N PHE A 38 -2.85 1.14 14.13
CA PHE A 38 -2.37 1.44 15.49
C PHE A 38 -3.27 2.47 16.13
N LEU A 39 -3.82 2.13 17.30
CA LEU A 39 -4.48 3.09 18.16
C LEU A 39 -3.44 3.73 19.07
N THR A 40 -3.15 5.01 18.84
CA THR A 40 -2.19 5.79 19.62
C THR A 40 -2.78 6.33 20.93
N GLY A 41 -3.84 5.72 21.48
CA GLY A 41 -4.50 6.21 22.68
C GLY A 41 -5.45 7.39 22.43
N ASN A 42 -5.77 8.12 23.50
CA ASN A 42 -6.75 9.22 23.50
C ASN A 42 -6.05 10.58 23.53
N TYR A 43 -6.60 11.54 22.79
CA TYR A 43 -6.21 12.95 22.89
C TYR A 43 -6.32 13.46 24.34
N PRO A 44 -5.40 14.32 24.81
CA PRO A 44 -4.19 14.81 24.13
C PRO A 44 -2.98 13.88 24.25
N ASN A 45 -3.12 12.79 25.01
CA ASN A 45 -2.02 11.92 25.42
C ASN A 45 -1.77 10.79 24.41
N HIS A 46 -1.58 11.14 23.13
CA HIS A 46 -1.28 10.14 22.13
C HIS A 46 0.09 9.50 22.38
N ALA A 47 0.14 8.17 22.36
CA ALA A 47 1.38 7.42 22.35
C ALA A 47 2.09 7.58 21.00
N ILE A 48 3.41 7.41 21.00
CA ILE A 48 4.20 7.42 19.77
C ILE A 48 3.71 6.30 18.82
N ILE A 49 3.66 6.61 17.53
CA ILE A 49 3.52 5.56 16.50
C ILE A 49 4.80 4.70 16.57
N PRO A 50 4.71 3.36 16.61
CA PRO A 50 5.83 2.48 17.00
C PRO A 50 6.92 2.29 15.92
N ILE A 51 7.23 3.36 15.19
CA ILE A 51 8.37 3.51 14.27
C ILE A 51 9.57 3.98 15.12
N THR A 52 10.11 3.07 15.94
CA THR A 52 11.14 3.40 16.93
C THR A 52 12.55 3.06 16.47
N ALA A 53 12.70 2.46 15.30
CA ALA A 53 13.99 2.12 14.71
C ALA A 53 13.86 2.05 13.17
N PRO A 54 14.92 2.42 12.43
CA PRO A 54 14.97 2.23 10.98
C PRO A 54 14.78 0.74 10.60
N GLY A 55 14.01 0.48 9.54
CA GLY A 55 13.85 -0.87 8.99
C GLY A 55 12.98 -1.83 9.82
N LYS A 56 12.36 -1.39 10.93
CA LYS A 56 11.36 -2.22 11.63
C LYS A 56 10.13 -2.38 10.72
N PRO A 57 9.84 -3.58 10.21
CA PRO A 57 8.68 -3.77 9.35
C PRO A 57 7.44 -3.54 10.17
N VAL A 58 6.67 -2.55 9.78
CA VAL A 58 5.30 -2.38 10.24
C VAL A 58 4.49 -3.28 9.30
N GLY A 59 4.13 -4.51 9.72
CA GLY A 59 3.26 -5.43 8.95
C GLY A 59 3.80 -6.84 8.67
N LYS A 60 2.96 -7.70 8.08
CA LYS A 60 3.19 -9.16 7.96
C LYS A 60 3.81 -9.57 6.61
N ASN A 61 4.99 -10.19 6.65
CA ASN A 61 5.61 -11.06 5.62
C ASN A 61 5.77 -10.53 4.18
N ASN A 62 5.70 -9.21 3.94
CA ASN A 62 5.87 -8.57 2.62
C ASN A 62 5.02 -9.17 1.49
N ALA A 63 3.93 -9.89 1.81
CA ALA A 63 3.08 -10.53 0.80
C ALA A 63 2.29 -9.50 -0.03
N ILE A 64 2.14 -8.28 0.50
CA ILE A 64 1.44 -7.14 -0.08
C ILE A 64 2.40 -5.94 -0.05
N SER A 65 2.47 -5.18 -1.15
CA SER A 65 3.16 -3.89 -1.18
C SER A 65 2.20 -2.76 -0.81
N ARG A 66 2.66 -1.81 0.01
CA ARG A 66 1.92 -0.56 0.32
C ARG A 66 1.99 0.45 -0.82
N ILE A 67 3.05 0.39 -1.62
CA ILE A 67 3.19 1.19 -2.84
C ILE A 67 2.87 0.30 -4.03
N VAL A 68 1.85 0.68 -4.81
CA VAL A 68 1.32 -0.11 -5.93
C VAL A 68 1.24 0.72 -7.21
N PRO A 69 1.26 0.09 -8.40
CA PRO A 69 1.12 0.79 -9.67
C PRO A 69 -0.11 1.69 -9.78
N MET A 70 -1.24 1.20 -9.25
CA MET A 70 -2.48 1.95 -9.11
C MET A 70 -3.21 1.42 -7.88
N VAL A 71 -3.71 2.34 -7.04
CA VAL A 71 -4.54 1.98 -5.89
C VAL A 71 -5.87 1.40 -6.38
N SER A 72 -6.40 0.39 -5.70
CA SER A 72 -7.69 -0.22 -6.04
C SER A 72 -8.88 0.68 -5.70
N HIS A 73 -8.66 1.66 -4.83
CA HIS A 73 -9.62 2.65 -4.36
C HIS A 73 -8.86 3.94 -4.00
N VAL A 74 -9.42 5.10 -4.32
CA VAL A 74 -8.82 6.41 -4.04
C VAL A 74 -9.68 7.10 -2.99
N ASP A 75 -9.14 7.26 -1.78
CA ASP A 75 -9.75 8.09 -0.73
C ASP A 75 -9.21 9.52 -0.77
N HIS A 76 -7.92 9.68 -1.04
CA HIS A 76 -7.24 10.97 -1.17
C HIS A 76 -6.62 11.06 -2.55
N THR A 77 -6.91 12.13 -3.28
CA THR A 77 -6.29 12.34 -4.59
C THR A 77 -4.83 12.72 -4.41
N GLU A 78 -4.07 12.68 -5.49
CA GLU A 78 -2.70 13.13 -5.46
C GLU A 78 -2.57 14.62 -5.07
N HIS A 79 -3.62 15.42 -5.24
CA HIS A 79 -3.64 16.83 -4.84
C HIS A 79 -3.70 17.03 -3.30
N ASP A 80 -4.12 16.00 -2.56
CA ASP A 80 -4.33 16.07 -1.11
C ASP A 80 -3.16 15.45 -0.31
N VAL A 81 -2.11 15.00 -1.00
CA VAL A 81 -0.97 14.27 -0.41
C VAL A 81 0.34 14.95 -0.77
N ASP A 82 0.93 15.64 0.20
CA ASP A 82 2.22 16.32 0.05
C ASP A 82 3.41 15.39 0.30
N ILE A 83 3.31 14.49 1.28
CA ILE A 83 4.43 13.70 1.77
C ILE A 83 4.00 12.26 2.05
N ILE A 84 4.79 11.31 1.56
CA ILE A 84 4.67 9.88 1.88
C ILE A 84 5.89 9.44 2.69
N VAL A 85 5.69 8.62 3.72
CA VAL A 85 6.77 8.07 4.56
C VAL A 85 6.57 6.57 4.70
N THR A 86 7.64 5.79 4.48
CA THR A 86 7.69 4.36 4.77
C THR A 86 8.89 4.04 5.66
N GLU A 87 9.09 2.77 6.00
CA GLU A 87 10.29 2.32 6.71
C GLU A 87 11.57 2.41 5.88
N GLN A 88 11.45 2.60 4.56
CA GLN A 88 12.57 2.77 3.65
C GLN A 88 13.08 4.20 3.71
N ASP A 89 12.21 5.17 3.43
CA ASP A 89 12.49 6.60 3.51
C ASP A 89 11.20 7.43 3.28
N LEU A 90 11.38 8.73 3.11
CA LEU A 90 10.42 9.79 2.85
C LEU A 90 10.41 10.17 1.35
N ALA A 91 9.23 10.43 0.80
CA ALA A 91 9.04 11.05 -0.51
C ALA A 91 8.20 12.33 -0.38
N ASP A 92 8.82 13.47 -0.68
CA ASP A 92 8.19 14.79 -0.75
C ASP A 92 7.69 15.06 -2.18
N HIS A 93 6.41 15.41 -2.33
CA HIS A 93 5.74 15.61 -3.61
C HIS A 93 5.48 17.06 -3.95
N ARG A 94 5.81 18.00 -3.05
CA ARG A 94 5.48 19.41 -3.23
C ARG A 94 6.17 19.96 -4.48
N GLY A 95 5.37 20.57 -5.36
CA GLY A 95 5.85 21.15 -6.62
C GLY A 95 6.28 20.14 -7.69
N LEU A 96 6.08 18.83 -7.48
CA LEU A 96 6.46 17.79 -8.44
C LEU A 96 5.29 17.42 -9.37
N ALA A 97 5.58 17.30 -10.67
CA ALA A 97 4.65 16.73 -11.64
C ALA A 97 4.46 15.21 -11.41
N PRO A 98 3.37 14.58 -11.90
CA PRO A 98 3.07 13.16 -11.61
C PRO A 98 4.22 12.18 -11.90
N ARG A 99 4.96 12.39 -13.00
CA ARG A 99 6.14 11.56 -13.32
C ARG A 99 7.30 11.74 -12.33
N GLN A 100 7.49 12.95 -11.82
CA GLN A 100 8.52 13.24 -10.81
C GLN A 100 8.12 12.66 -9.46
N ARG A 101 6.83 12.78 -9.09
CA ARG A 101 6.27 12.13 -7.89
C ARG A 101 6.46 10.63 -7.93
N ALA A 102 6.12 9.99 -9.05
CA ALA A 102 6.33 8.56 -9.22
C ALA A 102 7.81 8.17 -9.00
N LYS A 103 8.76 8.92 -9.56
CA LYS A 103 10.20 8.65 -9.36
C LYS A 103 10.60 8.73 -7.89
N VAL A 104 10.28 9.81 -7.18
CA VAL A 104 10.67 9.96 -5.77
C VAL A 104 10.00 8.92 -4.88
N ILE A 105 8.73 8.55 -5.15
CA ILE A 105 8.06 7.46 -4.42
C ILE A 105 8.76 6.13 -4.67
N ILE A 106 9.11 5.84 -5.93
CA ILE A 106 9.77 4.59 -6.30
C ILE A 106 11.14 4.52 -5.65
N GLU A 107 11.95 5.56 -5.77
CA GLU A 107 13.32 5.61 -5.24
C GLU A 107 13.36 5.51 -3.71
N ASN A 108 12.45 6.20 -3.02
CA ASN A 108 12.55 6.39 -1.56
C ASN A 108 11.62 5.47 -0.75
N CYS A 109 10.43 5.15 -1.25
CA CYS A 109 9.39 4.55 -0.42
C CYS A 109 9.06 3.09 -0.76
N VAL A 110 9.43 2.60 -1.95
CA VAL A 110 9.13 1.22 -2.37
C VAL A 110 10.06 0.22 -1.67
N HIS A 111 9.47 -0.79 -1.04
CA HIS A 111 10.21 -1.89 -0.41
C HIS A 111 11.13 -2.61 -1.43
N PRO A 112 12.37 -3.02 -1.06
CA PRO A 112 13.35 -3.60 -1.98
C PRO A 112 12.85 -4.76 -2.86
N GLU A 113 12.03 -5.67 -2.30
CA GLU A 113 11.42 -6.78 -3.06
C GLU A 113 10.49 -6.32 -4.20
N TYR A 114 9.96 -5.09 -4.12
CA TYR A 114 9.04 -4.51 -5.08
C TYR A 114 9.66 -3.43 -5.97
N GLN A 115 10.92 -3.05 -5.74
CA GLN A 115 11.65 -2.03 -6.50
C GLN A 115 11.67 -2.34 -8.00
N TYR A 116 12.24 -3.49 -8.36
CA TYR A 116 12.33 -3.91 -9.76
C TYR A 116 10.97 -3.98 -10.47
N PRO A 117 9.95 -4.70 -9.96
CA PRO A 117 8.67 -4.78 -10.66
C PRO A 117 7.94 -3.42 -10.74
N MET A 118 8.12 -2.53 -9.76
CA MET A 118 7.57 -1.18 -9.82
C MET A 118 8.27 -0.32 -10.88
N GLN A 119 9.61 -0.32 -10.89
CA GLN A 119 10.40 0.41 -11.88
C GLN A 119 10.10 -0.07 -13.30
N LYS A 120 9.91 -1.39 -13.48
CA LYS A 120 9.49 -1.97 -14.75
C LYS A 120 8.13 -1.42 -15.18
N TYR A 121 7.12 -1.45 -14.30
CA TYR A 121 5.78 -0.92 -14.60
C TYR A 121 5.84 0.55 -15.02
N PHE A 122 6.53 1.39 -14.24
CA PHE A 122 6.66 2.82 -14.52
C PHE A 122 7.35 3.09 -15.86
N THR A 123 8.43 2.34 -16.15
CA THR A 123 9.16 2.46 -17.41
C THR A 123 8.30 2.07 -18.60
N ASP A 124 7.56 0.96 -18.50
CA ASP A 124 6.66 0.51 -19.55
C ASP A 124 5.49 1.47 -19.75
N ALA A 125 4.90 1.99 -18.66
CA ALA A 125 3.87 3.02 -18.71
C ALA A 125 4.35 4.29 -19.42
N CYS A 126 5.59 4.74 -19.13
CA CYS A 126 6.16 5.94 -19.74
C CYS A 126 6.33 5.84 -21.27
N LYS A 127 6.52 4.63 -21.81
CA LYS A 127 6.58 4.39 -23.28
C LYS A 127 5.25 4.71 -23.96
N SER A 128 4.14 4.58 -23.25
CA SER A 128 2.80 4.89 -23.77
C SER A 128 2.45 6.39 -23.72
N GLY A 129 3.33 7.25 -23.19
CA GLY A 129 3.12 8.69 -23.10
C GLY A 129 2.21 9.13 -21.93
N GLY A 130 1.62 10.32 -22.03
CA GLY A 130 0.67 10.84 -21.04
C GLY A 130 1.27 11.60 -19.85
N HIS A 131 0.47 12.48 -19.25
CA HIS A 131 0.85 13.26 -18.06
C HIS A 131 1.03 12.36 -16.83
N THR A 132 0.10 11.42 -16.63
CA THR A 132 0.12 10.37 -15.61
C THR A 132 0.16 9.01 -16.31
N PRO A 133 1.35 8.46 -16.60
CA PRO A 133 1.48 7.25 -17.41
C PRO A 133 0.90 6.03 -16.71
N GLN A 134 0.16 5.20 -17.44
CA GLN A 134 -0.45 3.96 -16.93
C GLN A 134 -0.39 2.85 -17.99
N VAL A 135 -0.38 1.59 -17.54
CA VAL A 135 -0.63 0.42 -18.39
C VAL A 135 -1.97 -0.18 -17.96
N PRO A 136 -3.11 0.18 -18.59
CA PRO A 136 -4.44 -0.17 -18.08
C PRO A 136 -4.65 -1.67 -17.84
N LYS A 137 -4.05 -2.53 -18.67
CA LYS A 137 -4.13 -4.00 -18.53
C LYS A 137 -3.40 -4.53 -17.29
N GLU A 138 -2.44 -3.77 -16.75
CA GLU A 138 -1.57 -4.23 -15.66
C GLU A 138 -1.72 -3.41 -14.37
N ALA A 139 -2.40 -2.26 -14.42
CA ALA A 139 -2.52 -1.30 -13.32
C ALA A 139 -2.98 -1.93 -12.01
N LEU A 140 -3.96 -2.85 -12.07
CA LEU A 140 -4.51 -3.55 -10.91
C LEU A 140 -4.01 -5.01 -10.79
N SER A 141 -3.04 -5.42 -11.62
CA SER A 141 -2.59 -6.82 -11.69
C SER A 141 -1.94 -7.33 -10.40
N TRP A 142 -1.39 -6.44 -9.57
CA TRP A 142 -0.80 -6.79 -8.28
C TRP A 142 -1.88 -7.25 -7.30
N HIS A 143 -3.00 -6.52 -7.25
CA HIS A 143 -4.16 -6.87 -6.44
C HIS A 143 -4.77 -8.19 -6.89
N GLU A 144 -4.90 -8.40 -8.21
CA GLU A 144 -5.41 -9.68 -8.75
C GLU A 144 -4.49 -10.86 -8.43
N ARG A 145 -3.16 -10.70 -8.52
CA ARG A 145 -2.21 -11.74 -8.10
C ARG A 145 -2.34 -12.05 -6.62
N PHE A 146 -2.51 -11.04 -5.79
CA PHE A 146 -2.70 -11.27 -4.37
C PHE A 146 -3.99 -12.04 -4.07
N ARG A 147 -5.09 -11.70 -4.74
CA ARG A 147 -6.37 -12.44 -4.62
C ARG A 147 -6.24 -13.90 -5.06
N GLN A 148 -5.50 -14.18 -6.12
CA GLN A 148 -5.35 -15.52 -6.68
C GLN A 148 -4.32 -16.39 -5.94
N TYR A 149 -3.20 -15.80 -5.52
CA TYR A 149 -2.02 -16.53 -5.06
C TYR A 149 -1.61 -16.19 -3.62
N GLY A 150 -2.32 -15.28 -2.94
CA GLY A 150 -1.96 -14.82 -1.60
C GLY A 150 -0.69 -13.98 -1.53
N THR A 151 -0.14 -13.55 -2.67
CA THR A 151 1.07 -12.72 -2.74
C THR A 151 1.08 -11.84 -4.00
N MET A 152 1.52 -10.57 -3.87
CA MET A 152 1.66 -9.61 -4.99
C MET A 152 2.88 -9.84 -5.91
N PRO A 153 4.07 -10.25 -5.44
CA PRO A 153 5.19 -10.58 -6.31
C PRO A 153 4.87 -11.83 -7.13
N ARG A 154 5.32 -11.88 -8.38
CA ARG A 154 5.50 -13.18 -9.04
C ARG A 154 6.72 -13.82 -8.38
N ARG A 155 6.52 -14.65 -7.34
CA ARG A 155 7.61 -15.50 -6.85
C ARG A 155 8.09 -16.31 -8.06
N GLN A 156 9.35 -16.11 -8.46
CA GLN A 156 10.01 -17.15 -9.25
C GLN A 156 9.90 -18.40 -8.39
N VAL A 157 9.23 -19.43 -8.91
CA VAL A 157 9.34 -20.76 -8.35
C VAL A 157 10.83 -21.05 -8.42
N LEU A 158 11.53 -20.98 -7.28
CA LEU A 158 12.82 -21.65 -7.15
C LEU A 158 12.48 -23.10 -7.44
N ALA A 159 12.77 -23.54 -8.66
CA ALA A 159 12.82 -24.95 -8.98
C ALA A 159 13.79 -25.54 -7.96
N ARG A 160 13.24 -26.26 -6.97
CA ARG A 160 14.04 -27.08 -6.08
C ARG A 160 14.70 -28.11 -6.99
N ILE A 161 15.99 -27.92 -7.22
CA ILE A 161 16.89 -28.93 -7.79
C ILE A 161 17.09 -30.00 -6.72
#